data_AF-A0A1A6H0Y0-F1
#
_entry.id   AF-A0A1A6H0Y0-F1
#
_cell.length_a   1.000
_cell.length_b   1.000
_cell.length_c   1.000
_cell.angle_alpha   90.00
_cell.angle_beta   90.00
_cell.angle_gamma   90.00
#
_symmetry.space_group_name_H-M   'P 1'
#
loop_
_entity.id
_entity.type
_entity.pdbx_description
1 polymer ?
#
loop_
_entity_poly.entity_id
_entity_poly.type
_entity_poly.pdbx_seq_one_letter_code
_entity_poly.pdbx_strand_id
1 'polypeptide(L)' 'TSRASRWADPDHFAQRQSCMNTFASWFGYMPLIHSQMRLDPVLFKDQVSILRKKYRDIERL' A
#
# COMPACT_ATOMS: atom_id res chain seq x y z
N THR A 1 17.43 -20.09 -16.92
CA THR A 1 16.79 -18.94 -17.58
C THR A 1 16.38 -17.95 -16.52
N SER A 2 17.05 -16.79 -16.41
CA SER A 2 16.64 -15.76 -15.47
C SER A 2 15.23 -15.30 -15.88
N ARG A 3 14.24 -15.56 -15.02
CA ARG A 3 12.87 -15.12 -15.28
C ARG A 3 12.89 -13.59 -15.20
N ALA A 4 12.71 -12.91 -16.33
CA ALA A 4 12.49 -11.47 -16.33
C ALA A 4 11.38 -11.14 -15.32
N SER A 5 11.55 -10.04 -14.58
CA SER A 5 10.56 -9.60 -13.60
C SER A 5 9.19 -9.53 -14.28
N ARG A 6 8.13 -10.02 -13.63
CA ARG A 6 6.75 -9.89 -14.14
C ARG A 6 6.34 -8.43 -14.36
N TRP A 7 7.04 -7.49 -13.72
CA TRP A 7 6.87 -6.06 -13.93
C TRP A 7 7.44 -5.53 -15.24
N ALA A 8 8.37 -6.26 -15.87
CA ALA A 8 8.98 -5.89 -17.14
C ALA A 8 8.15 -6.37 -18.35
N ASP A 9 7.07 -7.11 -18.11
CA ASP A 9 6.13 -7.52 -19.15
C ASP A 9 5.29 -6.31 -19.59
N PRO A 10 5.24 -5.96 -20.89
CA PRO A 10 4.44 -4.84 -21.38
C PRO A 10 2.94 -4.97 -21.08
N ASP A 11 2.40 -6.19 -21.00
CA ASP A 11 0.97 -6.42 -20.75
C ASP A 11 0.61 -6.26 -19.27
N HIS A 12 1.61 -6.22 -18.39
CA HIS A 12 1.42 -6.18 -16.93
C HIS A 12 0.60 -4.96 -16.46
N PHE A 13 0.79 -3.79 -17.07
CA PHE A 13 0.03 -2.59 -16.71
C PHE A 13 -1.38 -2.58 -17.28
N ALA A 14 -1.57 -3.07 -18.50
CA ALA A 14 -2.89 -3.21 -19.11
C ALA A 14 -3.77 -4.19 -18.33
N GLN A 15 -3.20 -5.33 -17.90
CA GLN A 15 -3.89 -6.30 -17.06
C GLN A 15 -4.35 -5.68 -15.73
N ARG A 16 -3.50 -4.88 -15.08
CA ARG A 16 -3.86 -4.19 -13.82
C ARG A 16 -5.01 -3.21 -14.00
N GLN A 17 -5.03 -2.47 -15.10
CA GLN A 17 -6.16 -1.57 -15.40
C GLN A 17 -7.46 -2.36 -15.54
N SER A 18 -7.44 -3.50 -16.22
CA SER A 18 -8.61 -4.39 -16.34
C SER A 18 -9.07 -4.93 -14.99
N CYS A 19 -8.14 -5.35 -14.12
CA CYS A 19 -8.45 -5.77 -12.75
C CYS A 19 -9.11 -4.65 -11.94
N MET A 20 -8.59 -3.42 -12.02
CA MET A 20 -9.15 -2.27 -11.32
C MET A 20 -10.57 -1.93 -11.80
N ASN A 21 -10.83 -2.05 -13.10
CA ASN A 21 -12.17 -1.82 -13.66
C ASN A 21 -13.16 -2.91 -13.24
N THR A 22 -12.73 -4.18 -13.23
CA THR A 22 -13.55 -5.31 -12.73
C THR A 22 -13.85 -5.16 -11.24
N PHE A 23 -12.86 -4.72 -10.46
CA PHE A 23 -13.06 -4.41 -9.06
C PHE A 23 -14.12 -3.31 -8.87
N ALA A 24 -14.03 -2.20 -9.62
CA ALA A 24 -15.02 -1.12 -9.53
C ALA A 24 -16.42 -1.56 -9.99
N SER A 25 -16.51 -2.44 -11.00
CA SER A 25 -17.81 -2.92 -11.48
C SER A 25 -18.55 -3.78 -10.45
N TRP A 26 -17.83 -4.54 -9.61
CA TRP A 26 -18.44 -5.29 -8.51
C TRP A 26 -19.11 -4.39 -7.46
N PHE A 27 -18.56 -3.19 -7.24
CA PHE A 27 -19.14 -2.20 -6.31
C PHE A 27 -20.12 -1.23 -6.99
N GLY A 28 -20.17 -1.20 -8.32
CA GLY A 28 -20.95 -0.22 -9.10
C GLY A 28 -20.35 1.18 -9.14
N TYR A 29 -19.20 1.40 -8.50
CA TYR A 29 -18.43 2.65 -8.51
C TYR A 29 -16.98 2.36 -8.09
N MET A 30 -16.08 3.34 -8.17
CA MET A 30 -14.70 3.21 -7.68
C MET A 30 -14.63 3.50 -6.17
N PRO A 31 -14.41 2.50 -5.28
CA PRO A 31 -14.43 2.74 -3.84
C PRO A 31 -13.10 3.25 -3.27
N LEU A 32 -11.99 3.17 -4.03
CA LEU A 32 -10.68 3.61 -3.54
C LEU A 32 -10.59 5.13 -3.51
N ILE A 33 -10.13 5.65 -2.38
CA ILE A 33 -9.89 7.07 -2.16
C ILE A 33 -8.38 7.36 -2.14
N HIS A 34 -8.00 8.53 -2.64
CA HIS A 34 -6.60 8.96 -2.60
C HIS A 34 -6.21 9.30 -1.17
N SER A 35 -5.03 8.81 -0.75
CA SER A 35 -4.36 9.24 0.47
C SER A 35 -3.02 9.86 0.12
N GLN A 36 -2.71 10.98 0.78
CA GLN A 36 -1.39 11.63 0.72
C GLN A 36 -0.60 11.41 2.03
N MET A 37 -1.21 10.76 3.03
CA MET A 37 -0.58 10.54 4.33
C MET A 37 0.49 9.45 4.22
N ARG A 38 1.75 9.83 4.47
CA ARG A 38 2.90 8.92 4.49
C ARG A 38 3.50 8.90 5.90
N LEU A 39 3.35 7.78 6.58
CA LEU A 39 3.92 7.53 7.92
C LEU A 39 5.27 6.86 7.78
N ASP A 40 6.29 7.64 7.42
CA ASP A 40 7.68 7.17 7.34
C ASP A 40 8.42 7.49 8.65
N PRO A 41 8.61 6.53 9.56
CA PRO A 41 9.22 6.80 10.87
C PRO A 41 10.67 7.31 10.79
N VAL A 42 11.34 7.07 9.65
CA VAL A 42 12.74 7.45 9.41
C VAL A 42 12.88 8.94 9.04
N LEU A 43 11.88 9.53 8.35
CA LEU A 43 11.99 10.90 7.86
C LEU A 43 11.72 11.95 8.96
N PHE A 44 10.88 11.61 9.94
CA PHE A 44 10.38 12.58 10.93
C PHE A 44 11.08 12.56 12.29
N LYS A 45 12.13 11.73 12.44
CA LYS A 45 12.82 11.53 13.73
C LYS A 45 11.83 11.26 14.87
N ASP A 46 10.76 10.53 14.58
CA ASP A 46 9.75 10.22 15.58
C ASP A 46 10.42 9.50 16.74
N GLN A 47 10.08 9.89 17.96
CA GLN A 47 10.62 9.29 19.16
C GLN A 47 9.95 7.93 19.42
N VAL A 48 10.02 7.03 18.43
CA VAL A 48 9.34 5.72 18.43
C VAL A 48 9.70 4.93 19.68
N SER A 49 10.93 5.04 20.17
CA SER A 49 11.36 4.41 21.44
C SER A 49 10.66 4.98 22.67
N ILE A 50 10.41 6.30 22.74
CA ILE A 50 9.65 6.93 23.82
C ILE A 50 8.16 6.63 23.68
N LEU A 51 7.62 6.69 22.47
CA LEU A 51 6.22 6.40 22.18
C LEU A 51 5.88 4.95 22.51
N ARG A 52 6.75 3.98 22.14
CA ARG A 52 6.60 2.58 22.56
C ARG A 52 6.69 2.38 24.07
N LYS A 53 7.52 3.15 24.79
CA LYS A 53 7.56 3.13 26.27
C LYS A 53 6.27 3.67 26.88
N LYS A 54 5.72 4.76 26.33
CA LYS A 54 4.51 5.43 26.81
C LYS A 54 3.24 4.64 26.48
N TYR A 55 3.19 4.00 25.32
CA TYR A 55 2.05 3.27 24.81
C TYR A 55 2.37 1.78 24.64
N ARG A 56 2.74 1.14 25.75
CA ARG A 56 3.27 -0.23 25.74
C ARG A 56 2.26 -1.28 25.27
N ASP A 57 0.97 -0.98 25.37
CA ASP A 57 -0.12 -1.90 25.03
C ASP A 57 -0.61 -1.79 23.57
N ILE A 58 -0.11 -0.80 22.79
CA ILE A 58 -0.55 -0.61 21.39
C ILE A 58 -0.15 -1.78 20.49
N GLU A 59 1.00 -2.41 20.74
CA GLU A 59 1.48 -3.56 19.95
C GLU A 59 0.90 -4.90 20.43
N ARG A 60 0.02 -4.91 21.45
CA ARG A 60 -0.56 -6.13 22.07
C ARG A 60 -1.91 -6.55 21.47
N LEU A 61 -2.33 -5.93 20.36
CA LEU A 61 -3.55 -6.25 19.60
C LEU A 61 -3.28 -7.35 18.57
#